data_AF-A0A7C4NCV2-F1
#
_entry.id   AF-A0A7C4NCV2-F1
#
_cell.length_a   1.000
_cell.length_b   1.000
_cell.length_c   1.000
_cell.angle_alpha   90.00
_cell.angle_beta   90.00
_cell.angle_gamma   90.00
#
_symmetry.space_group_name_H-M   'P 1'
#
loop_
_entity.id
_entity.type
_entity.pdbx_description
1 polymer ?
#
loop_
_entity_poly.entity_id
_entity_poly.type
_entity_poly.pdbx_seq_one_letter_code
_entity_poly.pdbx_strand_id
1 'polypeptide(L)'
;MARLNQIYHHSCETMPELRDNSVALTVTSPPYWNAIDYDIHAANKAEHYRTRAYANGYTDYEEYLDWLERIFSEVLRVTKAGGFCAIVIGTVLLN
;
A
#
# COMPACT_ATOMS: atom_id res chain seq x y z
N MET A 1 -18.62 10.03 22.88
CA MET A 1 -18.86 8.86 22.00
C MET A 1 -17.66 8.70 21.08
N ALA A 2 -17.10 7.49 20.97
CA ALA A 2 -16.09 7.21 19.95
C ALA A 2 -16.75 7.33 18.56
N ARG A 3 -16.10 8.02 17.62
CA ARG A 3 -16.55 8.06 16.23
C ARG A 3 -16.29 6.70 15.59
N LEU A 4 -17.33 6.10 15.00
CA LEU A 4 -17.24 4.79 14.36
C LEU A 4 -16.36 4.82 13.11
N ASN A 5 -16.55 5.81 12.24
CA ASN A 5 -15.80 5.98 10.99
C ASN A 5 -14.91 7.22 11.07
N GLN A 6 -13.62 7.07 10.73
CA GLN A 6 -12.62 8.13 10.75
C GLN A 6 -11.79 8.06 9.47
N ILE A 7 -11.43 9.22 8.92
CA ILE A 7 -10.58 9.36 7.73
C ILE A 7 -9.39 10.21 8.14
N TYR A 8 -8.19 9.73 7.81
CA TYR A 8 -6.93 10.38 8.12
C TYR A 8 -6.21 10.70 6.80
N HIS A 9 -5.79 11.95 6.63
CA HIS A 9 -5.05 12.41 5.45
C HIS A 9 -3.55 12.44 5.76
N HIS A 10 -2.94 11.26 5.82
CA HIS A 10 -1.55 11.05 6.20
C HIS A 10 -0.91 9.92 5.38
N SER A 11 0.41 9.80 5.41
CA SER A 11 1.10 8.62 4.89
C SER A 11 0.83 7.43 5.82
N CYS A 12 0.53 6.26 5.24
CA CYS A 12 0.38 5.02 6.00
C CYS A 12 1.72 4.43 6.49
N GLU A 13 2.86 5.05 6.17
CA GLU A 13 4.16 4.73 6.77
C GLU A 13 4.17 5.00 8.29
N THR A 14 3.26 5.87 8.78
CA THR A 14 3.06 6.13 10.21
C THR A 14 1.58 6.37 10.51
N MET A 15 1.03 5.69 11.51
CA MET A 15 -0.38 5.75 11.94
C MET A 15 -0.49 6.11 13.43
N PRO A 16 0.02 7.29 13.87
CA PRO A 16 0.04 7.69 15.29
C PRO A 16 -1.35 7.82 15.94
N GLU A 17 -2.38 8.02 15.13
CA GLU A 17 -3.77 8.02 15.54
C GLU A 17 -4.28 6.64 15.99
N LEU A 18 -3.62 5.56 15.57
CA LEU A 18 -3.94 4.18 15.91
C LEU A 18 -3.01 3.68 17.02
N ARG A 19 -3.64 3.15 18.08
CA ARG A 19 -2.92 2.49 19.16
C ARG A 19 -2.36 1.15 18.68
N ASP A 20 -1.31 0.69 19.33
CA ASP A 20 -0.81 -0.67 19.16
C ASP A 20 -1.93 -1.68 19.39
N ASN A 21 -1.91 -2.79 18.65
CA ASN A 21 -2.85 -3.90 18.82
C ASN A 21 -4.35 -3.51 18.79
N SER A 22 -4.73 -2.51 17.99
CA SER A 22 -6.10 -1.99 17.92
C SER A 22 -6.88 -2.39 16.67
N VAL A 23 -6.20 -2.85 15.62
CA VAL A 23 -6.78 -3.21 14.33
C VAL A 23 -7.00 -4.71 14.24
N ALA A 24 -8.22 -5.13 13.91
CA ALA A 24 -8.57 -6.54 13.73
C ALA A 24 -8.36 -7.05 12.30
N LEU A 25 -8.58 -6.18 11.31
CA LEU A 25 -8.45 -6.48 9.90
C LEU A 25 -7.93 -5.25 9.17
N THR A 26 -6.84 -5.42 8.44
CA THR A 26 -6.35 -4.47 7.45
C THR A 26 -6.68 -4.99 6.05
N VAL A 27 -7.23 -4.13 5.20
CA VAL A 27 -7.42 -4.41 3.77
C VAL A 27 -6.70 -3.31 3.00
N THR A 28 -5.75 -3.67 2.16
CA THR A 28 -4.93 -2.70 1.43
C THR A 28 -4.59 -3.16 0.02
N SER A 29 -4.34 -2.19 -0.85
CA SER A 29 -3.88 -2.37 -2.23
C SER A 29 -2.75 -1.37 -2.51
N PRO A 30 -1.52 -1.64 -2.05
CA PRO A 30 -0.40 -0.75 -2.31
C PRO A 30 -0.16 -0.65 -3.84
N PRO A 31 0.51 0.42 -4.33
CA PRO A 31 0.95 0.51 -5.72
C PRO A 31 1.71 -0.76 -6.12
N TYR A 32 1.44 -1.25 -7.34
CA TYR A 32 2.10 -2.44 -7.87
C TYR A 32 3.34 -1.97 -8.61
N TRP A 33 4.51 -2.45 -8.20
CA TRP A 33 5.80 -1.87 -8.61
C TRP A 33 5.90 -1.55 -10.11
N ASN A 34 5.83 -2.57 -10.97
CA ASN A 34 5.95 -2.42 -12.42
C ASN A 34 4.70 -2.88 -13.21
N ALA A 35 3.66 -3.35 -12.53
CA ALA A 35 2.51 -3.96 -13.20
C ALA A 35 1.50 -2.92 -13.71
N ILE A 36 1.51 -1.70 -13.17
CA ILE A 36 0.54 -0.64 -13.46
C ILE A 36 1.29 0.70 -13.51
N ASP A 37 1.10 1.43 -14.60
CA ASP A 37 1.50 2.83 -14.75
C ASP A 37 0.36 3.70 -14.21
N TYR A 38 0.52 4.16 -12.97
CA TYR A 38 -0.55 4.85 -12.25
C TYR A 38 -0.76 6.28 -12.76
N ASP A 39 0.23 6.89 -13.41
CA ASP A 39 0.11 8.22 -13.99
C ASP A 39 -0.75 8.19 -15.26
N ILE A 40 -0.54 7.21 -16.13
CA ILE A 40 -1.43 6.98 -17.30
C ILE A 40 -2.83 6.59 -16.81
N HIS A 41 -2.93 5.73 -15.79
CA HIS A 41 -4.24 5.34 -15.24
C HIS A 41 -5.04 6.52 -14.67
N ALA A 42 -4.35 7.47 -14.02
CA ALA A 42 -4.97 8.67 -13.46
C ALA A 42 -5.39 9.67 -14.54
N ALA A 43 -4.60 9.81 -15.61
CA ALA A 43 -4.86 10.75 -16.70
C ALA A 43 -5.93 10.27 -17.67
N ASN A 44 -5.90 9.00 -18.09
CA ASN A 44 -6.84 8.44 -19.04
C ASN A 44 -7.05 6.92 -18.89
N LYS A 45 -8.18 6.54 -18.29
CA LYS A 45 -8.53 5.14 -18.05
C LYS A 45 -8.72 4.29 -19.33
N ALA A 46 -8.91 4.92 -20.48
CA ALA A 46 -9.07 4.23 -21.77
C ALA A 46 -7.72 3.88 -22.43
N GLU A 47 -6.61 4.45 -21.97
CA GLU A 47 -5.27 4.16 -22.48
C GLU A 47 -4.70 2.88 -21.86
N HIS A 48 -3.76 2.26 -22.58
CA HIS A 48 -3.11 1.05 -22.09
C HIS A 48 -2.09 1.38 -20.99
N TYR A 49 -2.57 1.48 -19.75
CA TYR A 49 -1.77 1.82 -18.55
C TYR A 49 -1.00 0.62 -17.95
N ARG A 50 -1.00 -0.54 -18.61
CA ARG A 50 -0.16 -1.70 -18.24
C ARG A 50 1.11 -1.71 -19.07
N THR A 51 1.83 -0.59 -19.09
CA THR A 51 3.00 -0.37 -19.95
C THR A 51 4.22 -1.19 -19.54
N ARG A 52 4.28 -1.64 -18.27
CA ARG A 52 5.36 -2.47 -17.70
C ARG A 52 6.74 -1.82 -17.69
N ALA A 53 6.82 -0.53 -18.00
CA ALA A 53 8.06 0.25 -18.09
C ALA A 53 8.22 1.28 -16.96
N TYR A 54 7.18 1.45 -16.13
CA TYR A 54 7.14 2.45 -15.08
C TYR A 54 7.35 1.78 -13.72
N ALA A 55 8.49 2.04 -13.09
CA ALA A 55 8.64 1.88 -11.65
C ALA A 55 8.16 3.20 -11.06
N ASN A 56 7.07 3.16 -10.29
CA ASN A 56 6.27 4.29 -9.82
C ASN A 56 7.05 5.34 -8.98
N GLY A 57 8.05 6.01 -9.57
CA GLY A 57 9.05 6.83 -8.89
C GLY A 57 10.17 6.06 -8.18
N TYR A 58 10.18 4.72 -8.21
CA TYR A 58 11.23 3.90 -7.58
C TYR A 58 12.39 3.66 -8.54
N THR A 59 13.61 3.76 -8.03
CA THR A 59 14.84 3.58 -8.82
C THR A 59 15.03 2.11 -9.18
N ASP A 60 14.69 1.20 -8.26
CA ASP A 60 14.76 -0.24 -8.42
C ASP A 60 13.67 -0.96 -7.58
N TYR A 61 13.74 -2.30 -7.56
CA TYR A 61 12.80 -3.13 -6.80
C TYR A 61 13.10 -3.12 -5.29
N GLU A 62 14.36 -2.94 -4.90
CA GLU A 62 14.77 -2.93 -3.50
C GLU A 62 14.17 -1.72 -2.80
N GLU A 63 14.20 -0.54 -3.43
CA GLU A 63 13.58 0.67 -2.89
C GLU A 63 12.06 0.51 -2.68
N TYR A 64 11.38 -0.20 -3.58
CA TYR A 64 9.97 -0.55 -3.42
C TYR A 64 9.73 -1.49 -2.23
N LEU A 65 10.58 -2.51 -2.08
CA LEU A 65 10.50 -3.44 -0.95
C LEU A 65 10.78 -2.75 0.39
N ASP A 66 11.79 -1.87 0.46
CA ASP A 66 12.11 -1.08 1.64
C ASP A 66 10.93 -0.19 2.05
N TRP A 67 10.24 0.39 1.07
CA TRP A 67 9.05 1.19 1.32
C TRP A 67 7.88 0.33 1.85
N LEU A 68 7.65 -0.84 1.26
CA LEU A 68 6.65 -1.78 1.78
C LEU A 68 6.99 -2.27 3.19
N GLU A 69 8.27 -2.53 3.49
CA GLU A 69 8.70 -2.98 4.82
C GLU A 69 8.37 -1.93 5.89
N ARG A 70 8.62 -0.64 5.62
CA ARG A 70 8.24 0.46 6.52
C ARG A 70 6.74 0.47 6.80
N ILE A 71 5.92 0.37 5.75
CA ILE A 71 4.46 0.37 5.88
C ILE A 71 3.97 -0.86 6.64
N PHE A 72 4.44 -2.06 6.29
CA PHE A 72 3.95 -3.29 6.90
C PHE A 72 4.45 -3.48 8.33
N SER A 73 5.59 -2.89 8.70
CA SER A 73 6.01 -2.77 10.10
C SER A 73 4.99 -1.95 10.91
N GLU A 74 4.51 -0.84 10.35
CA GLU A 74 3.50 0.00 11.00
C GLU A 74 2.12 -0.68 11.04
N VAL A 75 1.73 -1.39 9.97
CA VAL A 75 0.52 -2.23 9.96
C VAL A 75 0.61 -3.31 11.04
N LEU A 76 1.76 -3.95 11.21
CA LEU A 76 1.97 -4.97 12.23
C LEU A 76 1.84 -4.39 13.64
N ARG A 77 2.42 -3.21 13.92
CA ARG A 77 2.31 -2.52 15.22
C ARG A 77 0.85 -2.36 15.65
N VAL A 78 -0.01 -1.91 14.74
CA VAL A 78 -1.43 -1.65 15.03
C VAL A 78 -2.27 -2.93 15.00
N THR A 79 -1.80 -4.01 14.40
CA THR A 79 -2.56 -5.27 14.29
C THR A 79 -2.61 -5.98 15.64
N LYS A 80 -3.82 -6.32 16.10
CA LYS A 80 -4.01 -7.07 17.35
C LYS A 80 -3.61 -8.54 17.19
N ALA A 81 -3.30 -9.22 18.29
CA ALA A 81 -3.10 -10.67 18.29
C ALA A 81 -4.30 -11.40 17.65
N GLY A 82 -4.02 -12.25 16.65
CA GLY A 82 -5.03 -12.95 15.86
C GLY A 82 -5.74 -12.09 14.80
N GLY A 83 -5.29 -10.86 14.56
CA GLY A 83 -5.75 -10.01 13.46
C GLY A 83 -5.18 -10.45 12.10
N PHE A 84 -5.76 -9.92 11.03
CA PHE A 84 -5.41 -10.28 9.65
C PHE A 84 -5.01 -9.04 8.82
N CYS A 85 -4.09 -9.24 7.89
CA CYS A 85 -3.77 -8.28 6.84
C CYS A 85 -4.03 -8.92 5.48
N ALA A 86 -5.00 -8.39 4.74
CA ALA A 86 -5.33 -8.80 3.38
C ALA A 86 -4.74 -7.79 2.40
N ILE A 87 -3.83 -8.26 1.55
CA ILE A 87 -3.08 -7.43 0.61
C ILE A 87 -3.48 -7.81 -0.81
N VAL A 88 -4.03 -6.86 -1.55
CA VAL A 88 -4.32 -7.00 -2.97
C VAL A 88 -3.11 -6.50 -3.74
N ILE A 89 -2.31 -7.42 -4.29
CA ILE A 89 -1.07 -7.09 -5.01
C ILE A 89 -1.00 -7.81 -6.37
N GLY A 90 -0.33 -7.20 -7.35
CA GLY A 90 -0.07 -7.78 -8.66
C GLY A 90 1.24 -8.57 -8.71
N THR A 91 1.33 -9.53 -9.64
CA THR A 91 2.57 -10.26 -9.92
C THR A 91 3.65 -9.29 -10.42
N VAL A 92 4.87 -9.38 -9.86
CA VAL A 92 6.05 -8.71 -10.40
C VAL A 92 6.50 -9.46 -11.65
N LEU A 93 6.61 -8.74 -12.76
CA LEU A 93 7.10 -9.31 -14.02
C LEU A 93 8.58 -8.95 -14.15
N LEU A 94 9.46 -9.91 -13.85
CA LEU A 94 10.88 -9.81 -14.14
C LEU A 94 11.10 -10.33 -15.57
N ASN A 95 11.86 -9.59 -16.38
CA ASN A 95 12.31 -10.03 -17.71
C ASN A 95 13.51 -10.95 -17.58
#